data_AF-A0A288QV04-F1
#
_entry.id   AF-A0A288QV04-F1
#
_cell.length_a   1.000
_cell.length_b   1.000
_cell.length_c   1.000
_cell.angle_alpha   90.00
_cell.angle_beta   90.00
_cell.angle_gamma   90.00
#
_symmetry.space_group_name_H-M   'P 1'
#
loop_
_entity.id
_entity.type
_entity.pdbx_description
1 polymer ?
#
loop_
_entity_poly.entity_id
_entity_poly.type
_entity_poly.pdbx_seq_one_letter_code
_entity_poly.pdbx_strand_id
1 'polypeptide(L)'
;MQLPLVATALSNSLGTSLLGTVGNPKAIVTVTLPSGTEIQPGVDVTGNFVVAVSKKDSIGTATVVAVLPDDLDSWTKTEVELKAPKPIVTAIISTHGNTRSLEGSVNQSGLFVEVQVPEDPHPIQVPIDEHLEFKLPLPIALQPKDLKVTALNPLSGEKIDVKVELGVTTKTMTIPILTEDMIEDYARQAEMRRASKVAHDEALIKQVADKEAFVTSIIDTISVNSDAPAVMTAAEQPEETVAAPTKKRGFFGWLFGRK
;
A
#
# COMPACT_ATOMS: atom_id res chain seq x y z
N MET A 1 -3.14 49.26 -39.83
CA MET A 1 -2.63 49.40 -38.44
C MET A 1 -2.36 48.01 -37.87
N GLN A 2 -1.32 47.80 -37.07
CA GLN A 2 -1.06 46.46 -36.52
C GLN A 2 -2.08 46.11 -35.43
N LEU A 3 -2.78 44.98 -35.59
CA LEU A 3 -3.80 44.53 -34.64
C LEU A 3 -3.12 43.87 -33.42
N PRO A 4 -3.29 44.37 -32.19
CA PRO A 4 -2.66 43.76 -31.02
C PRO A 4 -3.12 42.31 -30.84
N LEU A 5 -2.18 41.39 -30.73
CA LEU A 5 -2.43 39.97 -30.52
C LEU A 5 -1.38 39.42 -29.54
N VAL A 6 -1.85 38.76 -28.49
CA VAL A 6 -1.02 38.00 -27.55
C VAL A 6 -1.61 36.60 -27.46
N ALA A 7 -0.77 35.58 -27.52
CA ALA A 7 -1.19 34.19 -27.35
C ALA A 7 -0.13 33.42 -26.55
N THR A 8 -0.57 32.42 -25.79
CA THR A 8 0.28 31.59 -24.94
C THR A 8 -0.34 30.21 -24.79
N ALA A 9 0.49 29.18 -24.68
CA ALA A 9 0.04 27.84 -24.38
C ALA A 9 0.14 27.54 -22.89
N LEU A 10 -0.90 26.89 -22.36
CA LEU A 10 -0.95 26.35 -21.03
C LEU A 10 -1.03 24.82 -21.13
N SER A 11 -0.01 24.14 -20.62
CA SER A 11 -0.01 22.70 -20.48
C SER A 11 -0.06 22.32 -19.01
N ASN A 12 -1.10 21.58 -18.62
CA ASN A 12 -1.30 21.08 -17.26
C ASN A 12 -1.41 19.55 -17.28
N SER A 13 -1.69 18.93 -16.13
CA SER A 13 -1.79 17.47 -16.05
C SER A 13 -2.88 16.87 -16.94
N LEU A 14 -3.90 17.63 -17.35
CA LEU A 14 -5.05 17.12 -18.11
C LEU A 14 -4.93 17.37 -19.62
N GLY A 15 -4.05 18.27 -20.06
CA GLY A 15 -3.86 18.55 -21.47
C GLY A 15 -3.22 19.91 -21.75
N THR A 16 -3.30 20.32 -23.00
CA THR A 16 -2.76 21.58 -23.51
C THR A 16 -3.90 22.46 -24.03
N SER A 17 -3.89 23.74 -23.69
CA SER A 17 -4.82 24.74 -24.19
C SER A 17 -4.05 25.97 -24.67
N LEU A 18 -4.47 26.55 -25.78
CA LEU A 18 -3.96 27.80 -26.29
C LEU A 18 -4.91 28.92 -25.86
N LEU A 19 -4.38 29.92 -25.19
CA LEU A 19 -5.07 31.09 -24.71
C LEU A 19 -4.56 32.30 -25.47
N GLY A 20 -5.42 33.27 -25.75
CA GLY A 20 -4.96 34.54 -26.28
C GLY A 20 -5.96 35.67 -26.16
N THR A 21 -5.47 36.85 -26.48
CA THR A 21 -6.21 38.12 -26.44
C THR A 21 -5.89 38.92 -27.70
N VAL A 22 -6.95 39.41 -28.35
CA VAL A 22 -6.88 40.36 -29.47
C VAL A 22 -7.37 41.74 -29.03
N GLY A 23 -6.76 42.79 -29.58
CA GLY A 23 -7.09 44.18 -29.24
C GLY A 23 -8.46 44.65 -29.77
N ASN A 24 -9.15 43.86 -30.59
CA ASN A 24 -10.49 44.15 -31.09
C ASN A 24 -11.36 42.88 -31.09
N PRO A 25 -12.49 42.85 -30.37
CA PRO A 25 -13.35 41.68 -30.29
C PRO A 25 -14.05 41.32 -31.62
N LYS A 26 -14.04 42.22 -32.61
CA LYS A 26 -14.53 41.94 -33.98
C LYS A 26 -13.50 41.22 -34.86
N ALA A 27 -12.27 41.05 -34.39
CA ALA A 27 -11.24 40.37 -35.17
C ALA A 27 -11.58 38.88 -35.34
N ILE A 28 -11.28 38.35 -36.52
CA ILE A 28 -11.32 36.91 -36.78
C ILE A 28 -9.96 36.34 -36.42
N VAL A 29 -9.95 35.37 -35.51
CA VAL A 29 -8.74 34.63 -35.13
C VAL A 29 -8.76 33.28 -35.83
N THR A 30 -7.65 32.94 -36.48
CA THR A 30 -7.38 31.61 -37.04
C THR A 30 -6.16 31.04 -36.35
N VAL A 31 -6.31 29.84 -35.79
CA VAL A 31 -5.26 29.07 -35.14
C VAL A 31 -4.94 27.86 -36.01
N THR A 32 -3.70 27.77 -36.49
CA THR A 32 -3.18 26.60 -37.20
C THR A 32 -2.33 25.77 -36.24
N LEU A 33 -2.80 24.56 -35.93
CA LEU A 33 -2.09 23.61 -35.07
C LEU A 33 -0.92 22.94 -35.80
N PRO A 34 0.01 22.27 -35.07
CA PRO A 34 1.17 21.60 -35.68
C PRO A 34 0.82 20.56 -36.76
N SER A 35 -0.33 19.89 -36.67
CA SER A 35 -0.82 18.98 -37.73
C SER A 35 -1.30 19.69 -39.01
N GLY A 36 -1.34 21.02 -39.03
CA GLY A 36 -1.99 21.80 -40.09
C GLY A 36 -3.50 21.96 -39.91
N THR A 37 -4.07 21.46 -38.80
CA THR A 37 -5.48 21.66 -38.48
C THR A 37 -5.75 23.14 -38.20
N GLU A 38 -6.65 23.76 -38.94
CA GLU A 38 -7.09 25.13 -38.72
C GLU A 38 -8.35 25.19 -37.84
N ILE A 39 -8.34 26.10 -36.88
CA ILE A 39 -9.43 26.31 -35.92
C ILE A 39 -9.71 27.82 -35.87
N GLN A 40 -10.97 28.21 -35.99
CA GLN A 40 -11.40 29.59 -35.77
C GLN A 40 -12.13 29.68 -34.43
N PRO A 41 -11.44 30.01 -33.32
CA PRO A 41 -12.11 30.17 -32.05
C PRO A 41 -13.02 31.41 -32.05
N GLY A 42 -14.11 31.32 -31.30
CA GLY A 42 -14.90 32.50 -30.96
C GLY A 42 -14.08 33.44 -30.08
N VAL A 43 -14.03 34.72 -30.47
CA VAL A 43 -13.48 35.80 -29.66
C VAL A 43 -14.60 36.38 -28.80
N ASP A 44 -14.37 36.48 -27.49
CA ASP A 44 -15.35 37.04 -26.57
C ASP A 44 -15.40 38.59 -26.64
N VAL A 45 -16.34 39.19 -25.89
CA VAL A 45 -16.54 40.64 -25.85
C VAL A 45 -15.33 41.42 -25.31
N THR A 46 -14.43 40.74 -24.59
CA THR A 46 -13.18 41.31 -24.06
C THR A 46 -11.98 41.07 -24.97
N GLY A 47 -12.18 40.38 -26.11
CA GLY A 47 -11.12 40.04 -27.04
C GLY A 47 -10.37 38.75 -26.71
N ASN A 48 -10.82 37.96 -25.74
CA ASN A 48 -10.14 36.71 -25.38
C ASN A 48 -10.66 35.52 -26.18
N PHE A 49 -9.79 34.52 -26.37
CA PHE A 49 -10.14 33.26 -27.00
C PHE A 49 -9.39 32.09 -26.35
N VAL A 50 -9.98 30.91 -26.44
CA VAL A 50 -9.42 29.65 -25.91
C VAL A 50 -9.59 28.56 -26.96
N VAL A 51 -8.52 27.80 -27.18
CA VAL A 51 -8.52 26.62 -28.06
C VAL A 51 -8.00 25.43 -27.27
N ALA A 52 -8.82 24.40 -27.12
CA ALA A 52 -8.38 23.11 -26.61
C ALA A 52 -7.51 22.43 -27.68
N VAL A 53 -6.28 22.07 -27.32
CA VAL A 53 -5.35 21.44 -28.25
C VAL A 53 -5.50 19.93 -28.14
N SER A 54 -5.68 19.27 -29.29
CA SER A 54 -5.77 17.82 -29.33
C SER A 54 -4.43 17.18 -28.94
N LYS A 55 -4.45 15.96 -28.41
CA LYS A 55 -3.22 15.28 -27.95
C LYS A 55 -2.15 15.23 -29.05
N LYS A 56 -2.52 14.86 -30.29
CA LYS A 56 -1.59 14.77 -31.43
C LYS A 56 -0.92 16.10 -31.78
N ASP A 57 -1.54 17.21 -31.41
CA ASP A 57 -1.09 18.58 -31.68
C ASP A 57 -0.42 19.24 -30.47
N SER A 58 -0.30 18.54 -29.34
CA SER A 58 0.21 19.09 -28.08
C SER A 58 1.72 19.39 -28.10
N ILE A 59 2.42 19.07 -29.18
CA ILE A 59 3.85 19.32 -29.37
C ILE A 59 4.12 20.03 -30.69
N GLY A 60 5.03 21.01 -30.67
CA GLY A 60 5.46 21.75 -31.85
C GLY A 60 5.08 23.22 -31.76
N THR A 61 4.82 23.86 -32.91
CA THR A 61 4.49 25.29 -32.97
C THR A 61 3.10 25.47 -33.56
N ALA A 62 2.22 26.16 -32.84
CA ALA A 62 0.97 26.66 -33.37
C ALA A 62 1.16 28.06 -33.92
N THR A 63 0.50 28.36 -35.03
CA THR A 63 0.43 29.72 -35.60
C THR A 63 -0.92 30.33 -35.28
N VAL A 64 -0.93 31.56 -34.78
CA VAL A 64 -2.16 32.33 -34.53
C VAL A 64 -2.13 33.56 -35.40
N VAL A 65 -3.18 33.74 -36.21
CA VAL A 65 -3.37 34.91 -37.06
C VAL A 65 -4.66 35.59 -36.64
N ALA A 66 -4.60 36.91 -36.44
CA ALA A 66 -5.78 37.74 -36.22
C ALA A 66 -5.91 38.74 -37.36
N VAL A 67 -7.12 38.90 -37.91
CA VAL A 67 -7.43 39.83 -39.00
C VAL A 67 -8.68 40.61 -38.65
N LEU A 68 -8.70 41.92 -38.91
CA LEU A 68 -9.92 42.71 -38.80
C LEU A 68 -10.72 42.63 -40.11
N PRO A 69 -11.99 42.18 -40.10
CA PRO A 69 -12.76 42.01 -41.34
C PRO A 69 -12.97 43.31 -42.12
N ASP A 70 -13.09 44.42 -41.40
CA ASP A 70 -13.33 45.77 -41.95
C ASP A 70 -12.03 46.45 -42.42
N ASP A 71 -10.86 45.90 -42.10
CA ASP A 71 -9.53 46.40 -42.49
C ASP A 71 -8.57 45.23 -42.68
N LEU A 72 -8.52 44.69 -43.89
CA LEU A 72 -7.68 43.52 -44.21
C LEU A 72 -6.17 43.80 -44.08
N ASP A 73 -5.75 45.07 -44.10
CA ASP A 73 -4.37 45.47 -43.83
C ASP A 73 -4.06 45.48 -42.32
N SER A 74 -5.08 45.32 -41.47
CA SER A 74 -4.94 45.13 -40.03
C SER A 74 -4.94 43.64 -39.67
N TRP A 75 -3.75 43.05 -39.74
CA TRP A 75 -3.51 41.69 -39.29
C TRP A 75 -2.27 41.58 -38.41
N THR A 76 -2.18 40.50 -37.65
CA THR A 76 -0.98 40.11 -36.91
C THR A 76 -0.88 38.61 -36.82
N LYS A 77 0.35 38.11 -36.92
CA LYS A 77 0.69 36.70 -36.73
C LYS A 77 1.58 36.58 -35.50
N THR A 78 1.32 35.56 -34.69
CA THR A 78 2.22 35.13 -33.63
C THR A 78 2.37 33.61 -33.65
N GLU A 79 3.48 33.11 -33.13
CA GLU A 79 3.77 31.69 -33.03
C GLU A 79 3.87 31.31 -31.56
N VAL A 80 3.25 30.17 -31.21
CA VAL A 80 3.16 29.68 -29.84
C VAL A 80 3.74 28.28 -29.79
N GLU A 81 4.77 28.10 -28.98
CA GLU A 81 5.35 26.78 -28.71
C GLU A 81 4.40 25.96 -27.83
N LEU A 82 4.05 24.77 -28.29
CA LEU A 82 3.24 23.78 -27.60
C LEU A 82 4.15 22.69 -27.02
N LYS A 83 3.91 22.36 -25.75
CA LYS A 83 4.65 21.32 -25.02
C LYS A 83 3.66 20.34 -24.43
N ALA A 84 3.76 19.07 -24.80
CA ALA A 84 2.88 18.05 -24.27
C ALA A 84 3.11 17.92 -22.75
N PRO A 85 2.06 17.56 -21.99
CA PRO A 85 2.18 17.52 -20.54
C PRO A 85 2.98 16.31 -20.07
N LYS A 86 3.68 16.50 -18.94
CA LYS A 86 4.44 15.45 -18.28
C LYS A 86 3.53 14.27 -17.91
N PRO A 87 4.01 13.02 -18.04
CA PRO A 87 3.30 11.87 -17.50
C PRO A 87 3.20 11.99 -15.97
N ILE A 88 2.00 11.77 -15.43
CA ILE A 88 1.76 11.60 -14.00
C ILE A 88 1.03 10.28 -13.85
N VAL A 89 1.59 9.40 -13.03
CA VAL A 89 1.09 8.04 -12.85
C VAL A 89 1.10 7.70 -11.36
N THR A 90 0.01 7.07 -10.92
CA THR A 90 -0.06 6.42 -9.61
C THR A 90 0.02 4.91 -9.81
N ALA A 91 0.65 4.20 -8.87
CA ALA A 91 0.74 2.76 -8.92
C ALA A 91 0.73 2.18 -7.51
N ILE A 92 -0.24 1.33 -7.24
CA ILE A 92 -0.43 0.64 -5.96
C ILE A 92 -0.55 -0.86 -6.20
N ILE A 93 -0.06 -1.64 -5.26
CA ILE A 93 -0.29 -3.08 -5.26
C ILE A 93 -1.50 -3.37 -4.38
N SER A 94 -2.55 -3.90 -4.99
CA SER A 94 -3.74 -4.37 -4.28
C SER A 94 -3.72 -5.88 -4.08
N THR A 95 -4.31 -6.36 -2.99
CA THR A 95 -4.46 -7.79 -2.71
C THR A 95 -5.87 -8.05 -2.21
N HIS A 96 -6.62 -8.85 -2.98
CA HIS A 96 -7.97 -9.27 -2.67
C HIS A 96 -8.03 -10.81 -2.67
N GLY A 97 -8.21 -11.39 -1.48
CA GLY A 97 -8.17 -12.85 -1.30
C GLY A 97 -6.83 -13.44 -1.75
N ASN A 98 -6.86 -14.28 -2.79
CA ASN A 98 -5.70 -14.94 -3.38
C ASN A 98 -5.17 -14.23 -4.65
N THR A 99 -5.76 -13.11 -5.03
CA THR A 99 -5.34 -12.34 -6.20
C THR A 99 -4.58 -11.09 -5.79
N ARG A 100 -3.50 -10.82 -6.50
CA ARG A 100 -2.67 -9.63 -6.32
C ARG A 100 -2.51 -8.94 -7.67
N SER A 101 -2.62 -7.63 -7.69
CA SER A 101 -2.50 -6.82 -8.91
C SER A 101 -1.77 -5.52 -8.61
N LEU A 102 -1.01 -5.05 -9.60
CA LEU A 102 -0.64 -3.64 -9.70
C LEU A 102 -1.81 -2.90 -10.33
N GLU A 103 -2.30 -1.88 -9.66
CA GLU A 103 -3.40 -1.03 -10.09
C GLU A 103 -2.94 0.42 -10.03
N GLY A 104 -3.45 1.25 -10.92
CA GLY A 104 -3.04 2.64 -10.96
C GLY A 104 -3.82 3.44 -11.98
N SER A 105 -3.55 4.74 -11.98
CA SER A 105 -4.16 5.69 -12.91
C SER A 105 -3.11 6.60 -13.52
N VAL A 106 -3.45 7.14 -14.70
CA VAL A 106 -2.62 8.10 -15.42
C VAL A 106 -3.38 9.40 -15.65
N ASN A 107 -2.66 10.49 -15.88
CA ASN A 107 -3.26 11.80 -16.10
C ASN A 107 -3.80 12.05 -17.51
N GLN A 108 -3.32 11.30 -18.51
CA GLN A 108 -3.66 11.52 -19.91
C GLN A 108 -3.67 10.20 -20.69
N SER A 109 -4.52 10.11 -21.70
CA SER A 109 -4.64 8.92 -22.54
C SER A 109 -3.40 8.69 -23.39
N GLY A 110 -3.15 7.44 -23.78
CA GLY A 110 -2.06 7.02 -24.67
C GLY A 110 -0.65 7.33 -24.16
N LEU A 111 -0.48 7.40 -22.84
CA LEU A 111 0.81 7.14 -22.22
C LEU A 111 1.14 5.65 -22.34
N PHE A 112 2.42 5.31 -22.26
CA PHE A 112 2.85 3.92 -22.13
C PHE A 112 3.33 3.69 -20.72
N VAL A 113 2.71 2.73 -20.03
CA VAL A 113 3.16 2.24 -18.73
C VAL A 113 3.87 0.92 -18.96
N GLU A 114 5.12 0.84 -18.54
CA GLU A 114 5.94 -0.36 -18.58
C GLU A 114 6.26 -0.80 -17.15
N VAL A 115 6.14 -2.10 -16.91
CA VAL A 115 6.42 -2.71 -15.61
C VAL A 115 7.50 -3.76 -15.81
N GLN A 116 8.63 -3.54 -15.16
CA GLN A 116 9.72 -4.49 -15.10
C GLN A 116 9.59 -5.31 -13.81
N VAL A 117 9.44 -6.62 -13.97
CA VAL A 117 9.40 -7.62 -12.90
C VAL A 117 10.79 -8.29 -12.81
N PRO A 118 11.27 -8.74 -11.64
CA PRO A 118 12.62 -9.32 -11.53
C PRO A 118 12.77 -10.65 -12.28
N GLU A 119 11.71 -11.43 -12.37
CA GLU A 119 11.71 -12.76 -12.98
C GLU A 119 11.67 -12.72 -14.51
N ASP A 120 11.24 -11.60 -15.09
CA ASP A 120 11.11 -11.41 -16.53
C ASP A 120 12.19 -10.47 -17.06
N PRO A 121 12.98 -10.83 -18.08
CA PRO A 121 13.99 -9.93 -18.63
C PRO A 121 13.41 -8.80 -19.50
N HIS A 122 12.14 -8.91 -19.91
CA HIS A 122 11.48 -7.94 -20.78
C HIS A 122 10.43 -7.15 -19.99
N PRO A 123 10.40 -5.81 -20.11
CA PRO A 123 9.34 -5.00 -19.54
C PRO A 123 7.97 -5.39 -20.11
N ILE A 124 6.97 -5.45 -19.25
CA ILE A 124 5.58 -5.69 -19.63
C ILE A 124 4.92 -4.34 -19.87
N GLN A 125 4.45 -4.10 -21.10
CA GLN A 125 3.62 -2.93 -21.38
C GLN A 125 2.19 -3.18 -20.87
N VAL A 126 1.73 -2.34 -19.96
CA VAL A 126 0.40 -2.47 -19.35
C VAL A 126 -0.59 -1.61 -20.14
N PRO A 127 -1.70 -2.20 -20.63
CA PRO A 127 -2.74 -1.44 -21.30
C PRO A 127 -3.44 -0.50 -20.31
N ILE A 128 -3.73 0.71 -20.78
CA ILE A 128 -4.50 1.72 -20.05
C ILE A 128 -5.89 1.75 -20.68
N ASP A 129 -6.92 1.72 -19.84
CA ASP A 129 -8.31 1.72 -20.29
C ASP A 129 -8.84 3.14 -20.60
N GLU A 130 -10.13 3.21 -20.96
CA GLU A 130 -10.82 4.46 -21.28
C GLU A 130 -11.00 5.38 -20.06
N HIS A 131 -10.93 4.84 -18.85
CA HIS A 131 -10.99 5.59 -17.59
C HIS A 131 -9.61 6.07 -17.13
N LEU A 132 -8.57 5.86 -17.94
CA LEU A 132 -7.17 6.17 -17.62
C LEU A 132 -6.62 5.34 -16.47
N GLU A 133 -7.19 4.16 -16.25
CA GLU A 133 -6.76 3.20 -15.24
C GLU A 133 -6.01 2.04 -15.90
N PHE A 134 -5.17 1.37 -15.14
CA PHE A 134 -4.48 0.17 -15.61
C PHE A 134 -4.41 -0.87 -14.50
N LYS A 135 -4.35 -2.14 -14.93
CA LYS A 135 -4.25 -3.28 -14.03
C LYS A 135 -3.35 -4.36 -14.60
N LEU A 136 -2.40 -4.83 -13.80
CA LEU A 136 -1.52 -5.93 -14.12
C LEU A 136 -1.59 -6.98 -13.00
N PRO A 137 -2.06 -8.21 -13.29
CA PRO A 137 -1.97 -9.32 -12.32
C PRO A 137 -0.53 -9.60 -11.93
N LEU A 138 -0.28 -9.77 -10.64
CA LEU A 138 1.05 -10.02 -10.08
C LEU A 138 1.06 -11.32 -9.24
N PRO A 139 2.17 -12.06 -9.23
CA PRO A 139 2.43 -13.08 -8.23
C PRO A 139 2.35 -12.53 -6.80
N ILE A 140 1.85 -13.35 -5.86
CA ILE A 140 1.66 -12.96 -4.45
C ILE A 140 2.99 -12.58 -3.77
N ALA A 141 4.11 -13.19 -4.21
CA ALA A 141 5.44 -13.02 -3.61
C ALA A 141 6.07 -11.64 -3.87
N LEU A 142 5.67 -10.93 -4.93
CA LEU A 142 6.30 -9.67 -5.32
C LEU A 142 5.99 -8.53 -4.34
N GLN A 143 7.02 -7.78 -3.97
CA GLN A 143 6.92 -6.56 -3.16
C GLN A 143 7.03 -5.31 -4.04
N PRO A 144 6.56 -4.13 -3.58
CA PRO A 144 6.66 -2.88 -4.35
C PRO A 144 8.08 -2.55 -4.81
N LYS A 145 9.08 -2.81 -3.96
CA LYS A 145 10.50 -2.56 -4.27
C LYS A 145 11.06 -3.44 -5.40
N ASP A 146 10.39 -4.56 -5.68
CA ASP A 146 10.81 -5.52 -6.70
C ASP A 146 10.31 -5.09 -8.09
N LEU A 147 9.35 -4.16 -8.14
CA LEU A 147 8.79 -3.64 -9.37
C LEU A 147 9.47 -2.33 -9.75
N LYS A 148 9.86 -2.21 -11.01
CA LYS A 148 10.20 -0.92 -11.60
C LYS A 148 9.11 -0.54 -12.60
N VAL A 149 8.34 0.49 -12.26
CA VAL A 149 7.27 1.01 -13.11
C VAL A 149 7.75 2.30 -13.75
N THR A 150 7.66 2.38 -15.07
CA THR A 150 8.03 3.57 -15.83
C THR A 150 6.89 4.01 -16.71
N ALA A 151 6.65 5.31 -16.79
CA ALA A 151 5.68 5.88 -17.70
C ALA A 151 6.37 6.78 -18.72
N LEU A 152 5.99 6.64 -19.99
CA LEU A 152 6.50 7.39 -21.13
C LEU A 152 5.35 8.13 -21.81
N ASN A 153 5.54 9.42 -22.06
CA ASN A 153 4.73 10.14 -23.03
C ASN A 153 5.40 10.02 -24.41
N PRO A 154 4.81 9.26 -25.37
CA PRO A 154 5.45 9.05 -26.66
C PRO A 154 5.56 10.32 -27.51
N LEU A 155 4.80 11.38 -27.18
CA LEU A 155 4.84 12.64 -27.92
C LEU A 155 5.99 13.54 -27.45
N SER A 156 6.15 13.76 -26.14
CA SER A 156 7.26 14.56 -25.62
C SER A 156 8.55 13.77 -25.44
N GLY A 157 8.48 12.43 -25.42
CA GLY A 157 9.60 11.57 -25.06
C GLY A 157 9.94 11.59 -23.57
N GLU A 158 9.18 12.32 -22.75
CA GLU A 158 9.42 12.41 -21.31
C GLU A 158 9.07 11.09 -20.62
N LYS A 159 9.97 10.68 -19.73
CA LYS A 159 9.83 9.48 -18.91
C LYS A 159 9.83 9.83 -17.43
N ILE A 160 9.07 9.07 -16.65
CA ILE A 160 9.05 9.15 -15.20
C ILE A 160 9.12 7.74 -14.60
N ASP A 161 9.97 7.59 -13.58
CA ASP A 161 9.99 6.42 -12.72
C ASP A 161 8.88 6.59 -11.67
N VAL A 162 8.00 5.59 -11.58
CA VAL A 162 6.83 5.62 -10.70
C VAL A 162 7.13 4.84 -9.43
N LYS A 163 6.98 5.50 -8.29
CA LYS A 163 7.06 4.84 -6.98
C LYS A 163 5.82 3.98 -6.76
N VAL A 164 6.01 2.70 -6.50
CA VAL A 164 4.93 1.76 -6.19
C VAL A 164 4.69 1.70 -4.69
N GLU A 165 3.43 1.75 -4.28
CA GLU A 165 3.03 1.65 -2.88
C GLU A 165 2.13 0.43 -2.61
N LEU A 166 1.93 0.06 -1.34
CA LEU A 166 0.97 -0.99 -0.96
C LEU A 166 -0.40 -0.36 -0.77
N GLY A 167 -1.39 -0.84 -1.51
CA GLY A 167 -2.80 -0.49 -1.30
C GLY A 167 -3.41 -1.23 -0.11
N VAL A 168 -4.69 -0.97 0.15
CA VAL A 168 -5.43 -1.62 1.25
C VAL A 168 -5.62 -3.11 0.96
N THR A 169 -4.97 -3.98 1.74
CA THR A 169 -5.12 -5.43 1.62
C THR A 169 -6.30 -5.90 2.48
N THR A 170 -7.41 -6.32 1.87
CA THR A 170 -8.48 -6.99 2.61
C THR A 170 -8.27 -8.50 2.52
N LYS A 171 -7.60 -9.08 3.51
CA LYS A 171 -7.76 -10.51 3.78
C LYS A 171 -9.07 -10.68 4.53
N THR A 172 -10.12 -11.07 3.83
CA THR A 172 -11.35 -11.55 4.48
C THR A 172 -10.99 -12.85 5.20
N MET A 173 -10.75 -12.78 6.50
CA MET A 173 -10.68 -13.99 7.32
C MET A 173 -12.11 -14.52 7.41
N THR A 174 -12.38 -15.66 6.79
CA THR A 174 -13.66 -16.36 6.98
C THR A 174 -13.66 -16.88 8.41
N ILE A 175 -14.36 -16.19 9.30
CA ILE A 175 -14.70 -16.77 10.61
C ILE A 175 -15.68 -17.91 10.29
N PRO A 176 -15.36 -19.17 10.62
CA PRO A 176 -16.31 -20.25 10.41
C PRO A 176 -17.59 -19.92 11.20
N ILE A 177 -18.74 -20.03 10.54
CA ILE A 177 -20.02 -19.96 11.24
C ILE A 177 -20.01 -21.14 12.22
N LEU A 178 -20.09 -20.86 13.52
CA LEU A 178 -20.29 -21.90 14.52
C LEU A 178 -21.61 -22.60 14.19
N THR A 179 -21.53 -23.88 13.82
CA THR A 179 -22.73 -24.69 13.62
C THR A 179 -23.32 -25.07 14.97
N GLU A 180 -24.64 -25.33 15.03
CA GLU A 180 -25.31 -25.77 16.25
C GLU A 180 -24.64 -27.01 16.85
N ASP A 181 -24.22 -27.96 16.00
CA ASP A 181 -23.47 -29.16 16.41
C ASP A 181 -22.16 -28.83 17.15
N MET A 182 -21.42 -27.80 16.71
CA MET A 182 -20.17 -27.37 17.36
C MET A 182 -20.44 -26.69 18.71
N ILE A 183 -21.57 -25.99 18.83
CA ILE A 183 -22.01 -25.36 20.08
C ILE A 183 -22.40 -26.46 21.09
N GLU A 184 -23.16 -27.46 20.64
CA GLU A 184 -23.56 -28.60 21.45
C GLU A 184 -22.37 -29.46 21.90
N ASP A 185 -21.40 -29.73 21.01
CA ASP A 185 -20.18 -30.45 21.37
C ASP A 185 -19.37 -29.69 22.41
N TYR A 186 -19.27 -28.36 22.28
CA TYR A 186 -18.59 -27.53 23.28
C TYR A 186 -19.32 -27.56 24.63
N ALA A 187 -20.65 -27.46 24.63
CA ALA A 187 -21.46 -27.55 25.83
C ALA A 187 -21.31 -28.92 26.53
N ARG A 188 -21.40 -30.02 25.77
CA ARG A 188 -21.18 -31.38 26.29
C ARG A 188 -19.79 -31.56 26.89
N GLN A 189 -18.74 -31.06 26.22
CA GLN A 189 -17.38 -31.11 26.77
C GLN A 189 -17.24 -30.28 28.05
N ALA A 190 -17.89 -29.12 28.13
CA ALA A 190 -17.89 -28.30 29.34
C ALA A 190 -18.58 -29.02 30.51
N GLU A 191 -19.68 -29.72 30.26
CA GLU A 191 -20.37 -30.55 31.26
C GLU A 191 -19.53 -31.74 31.70
N MET A 192 -18.89 -32.47 30.79
CA MET A 192 -17.99 -33.56 31.13
C MET A 192 -16.84 -33.10 32.04
N ARG A 193 -16.25 -31.92 31.77
CA ARG A 193 -15.20 -31.35 32.61
C ARG A 193 -15.71 -30.92 34.00
N ARG A 194 -16.97 -30.47 34.10
CA ARG A 194 -17.60 -30.16 35.39
C ARG A 194 -17.86 -31.43 36.18
N ALA A 195 -18.45 -32.44 35.55
CA ALA A 195 -18.72 -33.75 36.16
C ALA A 195 -17.43 -34.44 36.63
N SER A 196 -16.36 -34.39 35.83
CA SER A 196 -15.07 -34.97 36.23
C SER A 196 -14.44 -34.24 37.42
N LYS A 197 -14.60 -32.92 37.53
CA LYS A 197 -14.13 -32.15 38.69
C LYS A 197 -14.93 -32.51 39.95
N VAL A 198 -16.25 -32.58 39.86
CA VAL A 198 -17.11 -32.96 40.99
C VAL A 198 -16.79 -34.39 41.46
N ALA A 199 -16.66 -35.34 40.54
CA ALA A 199 -16.28 -36.72 40.89
C ALA A 199 -14.88 -36.81 41.53
N HIS A 200 -13.94 -35.96 41.11
CA HIS A 200 -12.62 -35.89 41.73
C HIS A 200 -12.67 -35.32 43.15
N ASP A 201 -13.46 -34.26 43.37
CA ASP A 201 -13.65 -33.64 44.68
C ASP A 201 -14.39 -34.60 45.64
N GLU A 202 -15.41 -35.32 45.18
CA GLU A 202 -16.10 -36.35 45.97
C GLU A 202 -15.18 -37.52 46.35
N ALA A 203 -14.31 -37.96 45.43
CA ALA A 203 -13.32 -38.99 45.72
C ALA A 203 -12.29 -38.52 46.77
N LEU A 204 -11.89 -37.25 46.72
CA LEU A 204 -11.04 -36.62 47.72
C LEU A 204 -11.72 -36.57 49.10
N ILE A 205 -12.99 -36.14 49.16
CA ILE A 205 -13.77 -36.10 50.41
C ILE A 205 -13.90 -37.51 51.00
N LYS A 206 -14.18 -38.53 50.19
CA LYS A 206 -14.27 -39.91 50.66
C LYS A 206 -12.94 -40.44 51.19
N GLN A 207 -11.82 -40.14 50.51
CA GLN A 207 -10.49 -40.51 51.02
C GLN A 207 -10.13 -39.81 52.33
N VAL A 208 -10.58 -38.57 52.54
CA VAL A 208 -10.39 -37.86 53.81
C VAL A 208 -11.25 -38.49 54.91
N ALA A 209 -12.52 -38.80 54.64
CA ALA A 209 -13.40 -39.47 55.59
C ALA A 209 -12.91 -40.88 55.97
N ASP A 210 -12.41 -41.66 55.01
CA ASP A 210 -11.83 -42.99 55.27
C ASP A 210 -10.56 -42.90 56.14
N LYS A 211 -9.76 -41.84 55.98
CA LYS A 211 -8.59 -41.58 56.83
C LYS A 211 -8.97 -41.12 58.24
N GLU A 212 -10.02 -40.32 58.38
CA GLU A 212 -10.54 -39.90 59.70
C GLU A 212 -11.16 -41.07 60.47
N ALA A 213 -11.86 -41.98 59.78
CA ALA A 213 -12.37 -43.23 60.35
C ALA A 213 -11.23 -44.17 60.79
N PHE A 214 -10.14 -44.23 60.03
CA PHE A 214 -8.95 -44.99 60.42
C PHE A 214 -8.26 -44.39 61.64
N VAL A 215 -8.10 -43.07 61.73
CA VAL A 215 -7.48 -42.40 62.88
C VAL A 215 -8.31 -42.57 64.15
N THR A 216 -9.64 -42.48 64.07
CA THR A 216 -10.52 -42.75 65.22
C THR A 216 -10.44 -44.20 65.70
N SER A 217 -10.25 -45.17 64.79
CA SER A 217 -10.06 -46.58 65.18
C SER A 217 -8.72 -46.85 65.89
N ILE A 218 -7.70 -46.01 65.68
CA ILE A 218 -6.40 -46.13 66.36
C ILE A 218 -6.47 -45.53 67.77
N ILE A 219 -7.19 -44.43 67.97
CA ILE A 219 -7.29 -43.76 69.27
C ILE A 219 -8.02 -44.63 70.31
N ASP A 220 -8.99 -45.44 69.91
CA ASP A 220 -9.65 -46.43 70.80
C ASP A 220 -8.73 -47.60 71.21
N THR A 221 -7.56 -47.75 70.59
CA THR A 221 -6.59 -48.83 70.89
C THR A 221 -5.35 -48.37 71.66
N ILE A 222 -5.18 -47.07 71.92
CA ILE A 222 -4.00 -46.53 72.62
C ILE A 222 -4.45 -45.85 73.92
N SER A 223 -4.76 -46.68 74.91
CA SER A 223 -4.56 -46.31 76.31
C SER A 223 -3.68 -47.39 76.95
N VAL A 224 -2.66 -46.95 77.70
CA VAL A 224 -1.65 -47.73 78.46
C VAL A 224 -0.36 -48.09 77.68
N ASN A 225 0.63 -47.19 77.66
CA ASN A 225 1.77 -47.15 78.62
C ASN A 225 3.06 -46.53 78.03
N SER A 226 3.64 -45.65 78.82
CA SER A 226 4.92 -44.95 78.68
C SER A 226 6.13 -45.82 79.03
N ASP A 227 7.26 -45.64 78.34
CA ASP A 227 8.54 -45.24 78.96
C ASP A 227 9.69 -45.10 77.94
N ALA A 228 10.48 -44.04 78.10
CA ALA A 228 11.77 -43.78 77.44
C ALA A 228 12.94 -44.25 78.35
N PRO A 229 14.23 -44.32 77.90
CA PRO A 229 15.07 -43.11 77.89
C PRO A 229 16.22 -43.04 76.83
N ALA A 230 16.91 -41.88 76.86
CA ALA A 230 17.99 -41.35 75.99
C ALA A 230 19.42 -41.97 76.22
N VAL A 231 20.48 -41.71 75.43
CA VAL A 231 21.41 -40.53 75.54
C VAL A 231 22.59 -40.57 74.50
N MET A 232 22.83 -39.40 73.85
CA MET A 232 24.06 -38.64 73.42
C MET A 232 25.26 -39.22 72.63
N THR A 233 25.75 -38.44 71.63
CA THR A 233 26.99 -37.61 71.67
C THR A 233 27.10 -36.63 70.48
N ALA A 234 27.86 -35.54 70.65
CA ALA A 234 27.88 -34.29 69.88
C ALA A 234 29.24 -33.99 69.21
N ALA A 235 29.29 -33.09 68.22
CA ALA A 235 30.35 -32.06 68.02
C ALA A 235 30.08 -31.11 66.82
N GLU A 236 29.74 -29.87 67.16
CA GLU A 236 30.18 -28.51 66.70
C GLU A 236 30.79 -28.17 65.31
N GLN A 237 30.42 -26.97 64.83
CA GLN A 237 30.79 -26.25 63.58
C GLN A 237 32.12 -25.47 63.68
N PRO A 238 32.58 -24.71 62.63
CA PRO A 238 32.11 -23.33 62.44
C PRO A 238 31.97 -22.83 60.97
N GLU A 239 31.30 -21.68 60.83
CA GLU A 239 31.17 -20.83 59.63
C GLU A 239 32.48 -20.16 59.20
N GLU A 240 32.67 -19.89 57.90
CA GLU A 240 33.22 -18.60 57.42
C GLU A 240 32.92 -18.34 55.93
N THR A 241 32.98 -17.05 55.60
CA THR A 241 32.35 -16.26 54.54
C THR A 241 33.10 -16.12 53.19
N VAL A 242 32.41 -15.52 52.20
CA VAL A 242 32.89 -14.54 51.17
C VAL A 242 32.90 -14.93 49.65
N ALA A 243 32.21 -14.07 48.87
CA ALA A 243 32.40 -13.61 47.47
C ALA A 243 31.97 -14.43 46.22
N ALA A 244 30.88 -13.94 45.61
CA ALA A 244 30.64 -13.44 44.24
C ALA A 244 31.60 -13.78 43.04
N PRO A 245 31.10 -13.73 41.78
CA PRO A 245 31.38 -14.74 40.75
C PRO A 245 32.48 -14.35 39.75
N THR A 246 33.21 -15.37 39.29
CA THR A 246 34.20 -15.26 38.19
C THR A 246 33.60 -15.59 36.83
N LYS A 247 33.85 -14.68 35.88
CA LYS A 247 33.57 -14.79 34.43
C LYS A 247 34.33 -15.96 33.79
N LYS A 248 33.63 -16.77 32.99
CA LYS A 248 34.17 -17.55 31.86
C LYS A 248 33.53 -16.97 30.58
N ARG A 249 34.25 -16.30 29.66
CA ARG A 249 35.01 -16.88 28.53
C ARG A 249 34.29 -18.13 28.01
N GLY A 250 33.62 -18.15 26.86
CA GLY A 250 33.76 -17.44 25.60
C GLY A 250 33.61 -18.51 24.51
N PHE A 251 33.06 -18.19 23.34
CA PHE A 251 33.36 -18.91 22.09
C PHE A 251 32.76 -18.13 20.90
N PHE A 252 33.66 -17.50 20.13
CA PHE A 252 33.62 -17.21 18.67
C PHE A 252 32.33 -16.66 18.04
N GLY A 253 32.29 -15.49 17.37
CA GLY A 253 33.38 -14.72 16.76
C GLY A 253 33.82 -15.31 15.42
N TRP A 254 32.98 -15.24 14.38
CA TRP A 254 33.41 -15.44 12.99
C TRP A 254 32.67 -14.50 12.04
N LEU A 255 33.28 -13.34 11.85
CA LEU A 255 33.00 -12.38 10.78
C LEU A 255 34.31 -12.16 10.03
N PHE A 256 34.27 -12.43 8.73
CA PHE A 256 35.18 -11.98 7.67
C PHE A 256 36.58 -12.61 7.51
N GLY A 257 36.90 -12.96 6.26
CA GLY A 257 38.28 -13.03 5.78
C GLY A 257 38.53 -13.82 4.49
N ARG A 258 38.24 -13.20 3.33
CA ARG A 258 38.82 -13.39 1.98
C ARG A 258 40.00 -14.38 1.80
N LYS A 259 39.92 -15.17 0.73
CA LYS A 259 40.89 -15.16 -0.38
C LYS A 259 40.18 -15.48 -1.69
#